data_AF-A0A2L0ERC4-F1
#
_entry.id   AF-A0A2L0ERC4-F1
#
_cell.length_a   1.000
_cell.length_b   1.000
_cell.length_c   1.000
_cell.angle_alpha   90.00
_cell.angle_beta   90.00
_cell.angle_gamma   90.00
#
_symmetry.space_group_name_H-M   'P 1'
#
loop_
_entity.id
_entity.type
_entity.pdbx_description
1 polymer ?
#
loop_
_entity_poly.entity_id
_entity_poly.type
_entity_poly.pdbx_seq_one_letter_code
_entity_poly.pdbx_strand_id
1 'polypeptide(L)'
;MKRTLLLLVLLALPACGSSYAQQGPSDTLRAYAQALQEGRVDEAYRLLSDEAKRSMSLEAFRRAVRENPDDALEIARAIARPAADPVVTATITMPNGEELLLVFEGGRWRLDAAAVDLYGQATPRQALVGFLRAFERRRYDIIMRYVPDAEKEGLAEAAAGAAPGDAGAASGAPAAQPGDAAGTTGAGGTAGADAAQKPEDRPGTARAAAGAVQLTPEKLKAAWEGPQREQINRIVQAIKAALPTATIEETGDSASMAYGAGGTVAFTREHGVWKIKDF
;
A
#
# COMPACT_ATOMS: atom_id res chain seq x y z
N MET A 1 -76.54 25.48 29.76
CA MET A 1 -76.01 24.62 28.68
C MET A 1 -74.73 25.25 28.14
N LYS A 2 -73.63 24.49 28.22
CA LYS A 2 -72.35 24.51 27.47
C LYS A 2 -72.05 25.73 26.57
N ARG A 3 -70.89 26.36 26.80
CA ARG A 3 -69.85 26.70 25.79
C ARG A 3 -68.68 27.45 26.44
N THR A 4 -67.86 26.72 27.21
CA THR A 4 -66.50 27.18 27.57
C THR A 4 -65.57 26.61 26.51
N LEU A 5 -65.16 27.47 25.57
CA LEU A 5 -64.26 27.11 24.48
C LEU A 5 -62.86 26.89 25.07
N LEU A 6 -62.46 25.63 25.05
CA LEU A 6 -61.17 25.08 25.44
C LEU A 6 -60.06 25.75 24.62
N LEU A 7 -59.27 26.64 25.24
CA LEU A 7 -58.06 27.18 24.62
C LEU A 7 -56.97 26.10 24.63
N LEU A 8 -56.54 25.78 23.43
CA LEU A 8 -55.66 24.69 23.02
C LEU A 8 -54.21 25.00 23.45
N VAL A 9 -53.79 24.55 24.63
CA VAL A 9 -52.38 24.56 25.05
C VAL A 9 -51.70 23.32 24.47
N LEU A 10 -51.29 23.42 23.20
CA LEU A 10 -50.37 22.47 22.57
C LEU A 10 -48.93 22.88 22.95
N LEU A 11 -48.49 22.44 24.12
CA LEU A 11 -47.07 22.47 24.52
C LEU A 11 -46.33 21.38 23.72
N ALA A 12 -46.01 21.69 22.47
CA ALA A 12 -45.04 20.93 21.71
C ALA A 12 -43.66 21.24 22.27
N LEU A 13 -43.08 20.27 22.98
CA LEU A 13 -41.65 20.20 23.29
C LEU A 13 -40.94 19.49 22.12
N PRO A 14 -40.42 20.18 21.09
CA PRO A 14 -39.33 19.60 20.32
C PRO A 14 -38.00 19.93 21.02
N ALA A 15 -37.00 19.09 20.75
CA ALA A 15 -35.59 19.28 21.10
C ALA A 15 -35.11 18.74 22.45
N CYS A 16 -35.38 17.45 22.71
CA CYS A 16 -34.26 16.56 23.09
C CYS A 16 -33.45 16.27 21.81
N GLY A 17 -32.77 17.29 21.30
CA GLY A 17 -31.75 17.16 20.26
C GLY A 17 -30.41 17.08 20.97
N SER A 18 -29.88 15.87 21.12
CA SER A 18 -28.60 15.50 21.72
C SER A 18 -27.55 16.62 21.81
N SER A 19 -27.46 17.28 22.97
CA SER A 19 -26.34 18.17 23.34
C SER A 19 -24.99 17.45 23.43
N TYR A 20 -24.96 16.12 23.27
CA TYR A 20 -23.73 15.33 23.16
C TYR A 20 -22.90 15.68 21.92
N ALA A 21 -23.49 16.34 20.92
CA ALA A 21 -22.75 16.82 19.75
C ALA A 21 -21.94 18.10 20.01
N GLN A 22 -21.98 18.69 21.22
CA GLN A 22 -21.46 20.04 21.47
C GLN A 22 -20.22 20.14 22.37
N GLN A 23 -19.74 19.06 23.00
CA GLN A 23 -18.43 19.06 23.64
C GLN A 23 -17.42 18.48 22.66
N GLY A 24 -16.72 19.36 21.96
CA GLY A 24 -15.68 18.94 21.02
C GLY A 24 -14.50 18.32 21.76
N PRO A 25 -13.68 17.50 21.09
CA PRO A 25 -12.46 16.94 21.69
C PRO A 25 -11.55 18.02 22.31
N SER A 26 -11.48 19.21 21.70
CA SER A 26 -10.75 20.36 22.23
C SER A 26 -11.20 20.78 23.63
N ASP A 27 -12.50 20.69 23.92
CA ASP A 27 -13.05 21.09 25.21
C ASP A 27 -12.64 20.12 26.32
N THR A 28 -12.65 18.82 26.04
CA THR A 28 -12.16 17.79 26.97
C THR A 28 -10.67 17.95 27.26
N LEU A 29 -9.86 18.15 26.22
CA LEU A 29 -8.41 18.38 26.37
C LEU A 29 -8.13 19.62 27.23
N ARG A 30 -8.85 20.73 26.96
CA ARG A 30 -8.72 21.97 27.73
C ARG A 30 -9.15 21.80 29.18
N ALA A 31 -10.28 21.13 29.43
CA ALA A 31 -10.76 20.87 30.77
C ALA A 31 -9.78 19.98 31.57
N TYR A 32 -9.20 18.97 30.93
CA TYR A 32 -8.20 18.10 31.54
C TYR A 32 -6.92 18.86 31.90
N ALA A 33 -6.40 19.65 30.95
CA ALA A 33 -5.23 20.49 31.17
C ALA A 33 -5.44 21.51 32.30
N GLN A 34 -6.60 22.17 32.32
CA GLN A 34 -6.93 23.15 33.37
C GLN A 34 -7.02 22.48 34.74
N ALA A 35 -7.64 21.30 34.84
CA ALA A 35 -7.73 20.57 36.10
C ALA A 35 -6.35 20.21 36.66
N LEU A 36 -5.40 19.80 35.81
CA LEU A 36 -4.02 19.55 36.24
C LEU A 36 -3.28 20.83 36.66
N GLN A 37 -3.42 21.92 35.91
CA GLN A 37 -2.79 23.21 36.22
C GLN A 37 -3.27 23.81 37.53
N GLU A 38 -4.53 23.57 37.88
CA GLU A 38 -5.15 24.06 39.13
C GLU A 38 -4.97 23.07 40.31
N GLY A 39 -4.24 21.96 40.11
CA GLY A 39 -4.05 20.93 41.14
C GLY A 39 -5.31 20.13 41.48
N ARG A 40 -6.36 20.23 40.65
CA ARG A 40 -7.63 19.52 40.78
C ARG A 40 -7.53 18.11 40.21
N VAL A 41 -6.64 17.30 40.79
CA VAL A 41 -6.23 15.97 40.28
C VAL A 41 -7.42 15.02 40.10
N ASP A 42 -8.36 15.02 41.05
CA ASP A 42 -9.59 14.25 40.99
C ASP A 42 -10.48 14.58 39.78
N GLU A 43 -10.52 15.86 39.40
CA GLU A 43 -11.30 16.32 38.25
C GLU A 43 -10.66 15.89 36.94
N ALA A 44 -9.33 15.99 36.85
CA ALA A 44 -8.57 15.46 35.73
C ALA A 44 -8.80 13.95 35.57
N TYR A 45 -8.79 13.20 36.67
CA TYR A 45 -9.06 11.75 36.65
C TYR A 45 -10.47 11.42 36.15
N ARG A 46 -11.48 12.22 36.49
CA ARG A 46 -12.87 12.01 36.02
C ARG A 46 -13.00 12.09 34.50
N LEU A 47 -12.15 12.87 33.83
CA LEU A 47 -12.15 13.04 32.37
C LEU A 47 -11.45 11.89 31.62
N LEU A 48 -10.76 10.99 32.33
CA LEU A 48 -10.14 9.80 31.72
C LEU A 48 -11.21 8.81 31.24
N SER A 49 -10.87 8.04 30.20
CA SER A 49 -11.71 6.94 29.72
C SER A 49 -11.83 5.83 30.77
N ASP A 50 -12.88 5.02 30.66
CA ASP A 50 -13.08 3.89 31.58
C ASP A 50 -11.97 2.83 31.45
N GLU A 51 -11.38 2.68 30.27
CA GLU A 51 -10.20 1.83 30.06
C GLU A 51 -8.99 2.36 30.85
N ALA A 52 -8.71 3.67 30.74
CA ALA A 52 -7.61 4.29 31.47
C ALA A 52 -7.82 4.13 33.00
N LYS A 53 -9.05 4.36 33.48
CA LYS A 53 -9.44 4.16 34.88
C LYS A 53 -9.35 2.70 35.35
N ARG A 54 -9.50 1.73 34.44
CA ARG A 54 -9.28 0.30 34.74
C ARG A 54 -7.80 -0.03 34.88
N SER A 55 -6.93 0.62 34.09
CA SER A 55 -5.49 0.40 34.14
C SER A 55 -4.77 1.12 35.30
N MET A 56 -5.29 2.27 35.74
CA MET A 56 -4.66 3.11 36.75
C MET A 56 -5.72 3.62 37.73
N SER A 57 -5.57 3.28 39.01
CA SER A 57 -6.49 3.75 40.06
C SER A 57 -6.32 5.25 40.33
N LEU A 58 -7.36 5.86 40.91
CA LEU A 58 -7.31 7.27 41.34
C LEU A 58 -6.16 7.54 42.32
N GLU A 59 -5.89 6.64 43.25
CA GLU A 59 -4.78 6.80 44.20
C GLU A 59 -3.42 6.74 43.51
N ALA A 60 -3.25 5.81 42.56
CA ALA A 60 -2.03 5.72 41.77
C ALA A 60 -1.82 6.99 40.93
N PHE A 61 -2.88 7.51 40.32
CA PHE A 61 -2.84 8.77 39.57
C PHE A 61 -2.49 9.96 40.47
N ARG A 62 -3.13 10.09 41.64
CA ARG A 62 -2.81 11.13 42.62
C ARG A 62 -1.37 11.05 43.11
N ARG A 63 -0.84 9.85 43.29
CA ARG A 63 0.57 9.65 43.64
C ARG A 63 1.48 10.10 42.50
N ALA A 64 1.21 9.67 41.26
CA ALA A 64 2.02 10.02 40.10
C ALA A 64 2.12 11.54 39.89
N VAL A 65 0.99 12.26 39.96
CA VAL A 65 0.96 13.74 39.82
C VAL A 65 1.71 14.44 40.97
N ARG A 66 1.67 13.88 42.19
CA ARG A 66 2.34 14.46 43.36
C ARG A 66 3.84 14.22 43.35
N GLU A 67 4.27 13.04 42.90
CA GLU A 67 5.68 12.67 42.80
C GLU A 67 6.38 13.44 41.68
N ASN A 68 5.66 13.74 40.58
CA ASN A 68 6.21 14.44 39.41
C ASN A 68 5.27 15.61 38.97
N PRO A 69 5.22 16.72 39.74
CA PRO A 69 4.33 17.82 39.43
C PRO A 69 4.74 18.60 38.18
N ASP A 70 6.04 18.73 37.91
CA ASP A 70 6.56 19.44 36.74
C ASP A 70 6.16 18.72 35.44
N ASP A 71 6.32 17.40 35.39
CA ASP A 71 5.90 16.57 34.25
C ASP A 71 4.39 16.69 33.99
N ALA A 72 3.58 16.63 35.07
CA ALA A 72 2.13 16.79 34.94
C ALA A 72 1.74 18.16 34.37
N LEU A 73 2.44 19.23 34.77
CA LEU A 73 2.24 20.59 34.25
C LEU A 73 2.73 20.72 32.80
N GLU A 74 3.84 20.10 32.45
CA GLU A 74 4.34 20.06 31.07
C GLU A 74 3.33 19.40 30.14
N ILE A 75 2.84 18.21 30.51
CA ILE A 75 1.79 17.49 29.77
C ILE A 75 0.53 18.36 29.65
N ALA A 76 0.08 18.99 30.74
CA ALA A 76 -1.08 19.87 30.73
C ALA A 76 -0.91 21.05 29.76
N ARG A 77 0.28 21.68 29.72
CA ARG A 77 0.57 22.78 28.78
C ARG A 77 0.58 22.30 27.33
N ALA A 78 1.16 21.13 27.06
CA ALA A 78 1.20 20.55 25.72
C ALA A 78 -0.23 20.24 25.20
N ILE A 79 -1.07 19.64 26.05
CA ILE A 79 -2.45 19.28 25.70
C ILE A 79 -3.35 20.53 25.52
N ALA A 80 -3.11 21.61 26.27
CA ALA A 80 -3.91 22.83 26.19
C ALA A 80 -3.78 23.59 24.85
N ARG A 81 -2.70 23.36 24.10
CA ARG A 81 -2.40 24.03 22.82
C ARG A 81 -1.98 23.01 21.76
N PRO A 82 -2.93 22.22 21.24
CA PRO A 82 -2.63 21.31 20.15
C PRO A 82 -2.21 22.10 18.89
N ALA A 83 -1.25 21.54 18.13
CA ALA A 83 -0.70 22.19 16.93
C ALA A 83 -1.72 22.33 15.79
N ALA A 84 -2.78 21.53 15.81
CA ALA A 84 -3.91 21.58 14.89
C ALA A 84 -5.20 21.29 15.64
N ASP A 85 -6.34 21.67 15.06
CA ASP A 85 -7.64 21.32 15.63
C ASP A 85 -7.81 19.80 15.64
N PRO A 86 -8.22 19.21 16.78
CA PRO A 86 -8.41 17.77 16.88
C PRO A 86 -9.54 17.31 15.95
N VAL A 87 -9.21 16.36 15.09
CA VAL A 87 -10.15 15.69 14.19
C VAL A 87 -10.65 14.43 14.87
N VAL A 88 -11.98 14.25 14.93
CA VAL A 88 -12.56 13.01 15.44
C VAL A 88 -12.66 12.01 14.30
N THR A 89 -11.98 10.88 14.44
CA THR A 89 -12.06 9.77 13.49
C THR A 89 -12.61 8.52 14.15
N ALA A 90 -13.27 7.68 13.36
CA ALA A 90 -13.64 6.33 13.75
C ALA A 90 -13.04 5.34 12.75
N THR A 91 -12.41 4.29 13.26
CA THR A 91 -11.90 3.20 12.42
C THR A 91 -12.86 2.02 12.50
N ILE A 92 -13.36 1.57 11.36
CA ILE A 92 -14.17 0.35 11.25
C ILE A 92 -13.32 -0.74 10.63
N THR A 93 -13.12 -1.83 11.36
CA THR A 93 -12.48 -3.04 10.81
C THR A 93 -13.54 -3.90 10.10
N MET A 94 -13.39 -4.07 8.80
CA MET A 94 -14.24 -4.89 7.94
C MET A 94 -13.89 -6.38 8.09
N PRO A 95 -14.78 -7.33 7.71
CA PRO A 95 -14.51 -8.76 7.84
C PRO A 95 -13.29 -9.28 7.07
N ASN A 96 -12.87 -8.57 6.02
CA ASN A 96 -11.66 -8.86 5.24
C ASN A 96 -10.37 -8.27 5.89
N GLY A 97 -10.49 -7.66 7.07
CA GLY A 97 -9.42 -6.93 7.75
C GLY A 97 -9.19 -5.50 7.25
N GLU A 98 -9.91 -5.06 6.21
CA GLU A 98 -9.79 -3.68 5.70
C GLU A 98 -10.29 -2.68 6.73
N GLU A 99 -9.55 -1.59 6.91
CA GLU A 99 -9.94 -0.52 7.81
C GLU A 99 -10.58 0.61 7.03
N LEU A 100 -11.79 0.98 7.45
CA LEU A 100 -12.53 2.10 6.90
C LEU A 100 -12.45 3.26 7.89
N LEU A 101 -11.82 4.36 7.47
CA LEU A 101 -11.74 5.57 8.28
C LEU A 101 -12.96 6.44 8.03
N LEU A 102 -13.64 6.83 9.10
CA LEU A 102 -14.68 7.86 9.09
C LEU A 102 -14.14 9.10 9.80
N VAL A 103 -14.48 10.26 9.27
CA VAL A 103 -14.13 11.57 9.83
C VAL A 103 -15.41 12.27 10.25
N PHE A 104 -15.46 12.79 11.46
CA PHE A 104 -16.60 13.58 11.93
C PHE A 104 -16.39 15.06 11.61
N GLU A 105 -17.17 15.58 10.67
CA GLU A 105 -17.05 16.95 10.18
C GLU A 105 -18.42 17.62 10.01
N GLY A 106 -18.54 18.87 10.45
CA GLY A 106 -19.79 19.62 10.32
C GLY A 106 -20.99 18.92 10.97
N GLY A 107 -20.75 18.23 12.10
CA GLY A 107 -21.77 17.49 12.85
C GLY A 107 -22.24 16.18 12.22
N ARG A 108 -21.52 15.66 11.21
CA ARG A 108 -21.87 14.40 10.53
C ARG A 108 -20.64 13.54 10.30
N TRP A 109 -20.81 12.22 10.39
CA TRP A 109 -19.81 11.27 9.95
C TRP A 109 -19.72 11.26 8.43
N ARG A 110 -18.48 11.34 7.92
CA ARG A 110 -18.13 11.25 6.51
C ARG A 110 -17.13 10.13 6.32
N LEU A 111 -17.15 9.55 5.12
CA LEU A 111 -16.16 8.56 4.72
C LEU A 111 -14.88 9.27 4.29
N ASP A 112 -13.72 8.82 4.78
CA ASP A 112 -12.45 9.34 4.31
C ASP A 112 -12.21 9.00 2.82
N ALA A 113 -11.48 9.83 2.09
CA ALA A 113 -11.19 9.59 0.68
C ALA A 113 -10.34 8.33 0.44
N ALA A 114 -9.46 7.98 1.38
CA ALA A 114 -8.68 6.75 1.29
C ALA A 114 -9.56 5.49 1.41
N ALA A 115 -10.76 5.62 1.99
CA ALA A 115 -11.72 4.52 2.11
C ALA A 115 -12.48 4.22 0.80
N VAL A 116 -12.42 5.09 -0.22
CA VAL A 116 -13.03 4.84 -1.55
C VAL A 116 -12.01 4.46 -2.63
N ASP A 117 -10.71 4.55 -2.37
CA ASP A 117 -9.69 4.13 -3.33
C ASP A 117 -9.56 2.60 -3.35
N LEU A 118 -10.29 1.97 -4.29
CA LEU A 118 -10.28 0.52 -4.49
C LEU A 118 -8.89 -0.06 -4.80
N TYR A 119 -7.91 0.76 -5.19
CA TYR A 119 -6.56 0.32 -5.47
C TYR A 119 -5.54 1.16 -4.70
N GLY A 120 -5.95 1.68 -3.53
CA GLY A 120 -5.14 2.48 -2.65
C GLY A 120 -3.85 1.77 -2.21
N GLN A 121 -2.83 2.58 -1.96
CA GLN A 121 -1.50 2.14 -1.54
C GLN A 121 -0.99 2.96 -0.35
N ALA A 122 -1.88 3.63 0.40
CA ALA A 122 -1.46 4.50 1.50
C ALA A 122 -0.96 3.69 2.71
N THR A 123 -1.51 2.50 2.92
CA THR A 123 -1.06 1.51 3.92
C THR A 123 -0.65 0.19 3.25
N PRO A 124 0.23 -0.63 3.88
CA PRO A 124 0.61 -1.93 3.32
C PRO A 124 -0.60 -2.85 3.15
N ARG A 125 -1.53 -2.79 4.10
CA ARG A 125 -2.78 -3.55 4.05
C ARG A 125 -3.62 -3.16 2.83
N GLN A 126 -3.80 -1.86 2.58
CA GLN A 126 -4.50 -1.38 1.39
C GLN A 126 -3.81 -1.85 0.10
N ALA A 127 -2.48 -1.76 0.05
CA ALA A 127 -1.72 -2.21 -1.11
C ALA A 127 -1.94 -3.69 -1.40
N LEU A 128 -1.90 -4.54 -0.36
CA LEU A 128 -2.13 -5.98 -0.50
C LEU A 128 -3.57 -6.31 -0.90
N VAL A 129 -4.58 -5.70 -0.27
CA VAL A 129 -6.00 -5.88 -0.65
C VAL A 129 -6.24 -5.45 -2.10
N GLY A 130 -5.71 -4.28 -2.49
CA GLY A 130 -5.82 -3.74 -3.83
C GLY A 130 -5.13 -4.63 -4.87
N PHE A 131 -3.94 -5.17 -4.55
CA PHE A 131 -3.25 -6.15 -5.38
C PHE A 131 -4.08 -7.43 -5.57
N LEU A 132 -4.59 -8.02 -4.48
CA LEU A 132 -5.41 -9.25 -4.56
C LEU A 132 -6.68 -9.02 -5.39
N ARG A 133 -7.32 -7.86 -5.24
CA ARG A 133 -8.48 -7.44 -6.02
C ARG A 133 -8.13 -7.29 -7.50
N ALA A 134 -7.00 -6.68 -7.82
CA ALA A 134 -6.52 -6.54 -9.20
C ALA A 134 -6.16 -7.91 -9.81
N PHE A 135 -5.55 -8.80 -9.01
CA PHE A 135 -5.24 -10.18 -9.38
C PHE A 135 -6.49 -10.97 -9.74
N GLU A 136 -7.51 -10.98 -8.87
CA GLU A 136 -8.78 -11.67 -9.13
C GLU A 136 -9.49 -11.17 -10.38
N ARG A 137 -9.41 -9.85 -10.63
CA ARG A 137 -10.03 -9.21 -11.78
C ARG A 137 -9.14 -9.27 -13.04
N ARG A 138 -7.98 -9.93 -12.97
CA ARG A 138 -6.99 -10.01 -14.06
C ARG A 138 -6.61 -8.64 -14.62
N ARG A 139 -6.55 -7.63 -13.75
CA ARG A 139 -6.16 -6.27 -14.08
C ARG A 139 -4.65 -6.08 -13.99
N TYR A 140 -3.96 -6.65 -14.97
CA TYR A 140 -2.50 -6.62 -15.07
C TYR A 140 -1.94 -5.18 -15.12
N ASP A 141 -2.69 -4.24 -15.70
CA ASP A 141 -2.40 -2.81 -15.71
C ASP A 141 -2.25 -2.23 -14.29
N ILE A 142 -3.14 -2.63 -13.38
CA ILE A 142 -3.12 -2.17 -11.99
C ILE A 142 -2.12 -2.93 -11.13
N ILE A 143 -1.92 -4.21 -11.43
CA ILE A 143 -0.92 -5.03 -10.74
C ILE A 143 0.47 -4.41 -10.86
N MET A 144 0.82 -3.89 -12.03
CA MET A 144 2.07 -3.17 -12.27
C MET A 144 2.27 -1.96 -11.35
N ARG A 145 1.19 -1.37 -10.82
CA ARG A 145 1.28 -0.27 -9.86
C ARG A 145 1.80 -0.72 -8.50
N TYR A 146 1.72 -2.00 -8.15
CA TYR A 146 2.18 -2.54 -6.87
C TYR A 146 3.61 -3.07 -6.91
N VAL A 147 4.19 -3.24 -8.10
CA VAL A 147 5.59 -3.65 -8.26
C VAL A 147 6.52 -2.47 -7.92
N PRO A 148 7.58 -2.67 -7.13
CA PRO A 148 8.63 -1.68 -6.89
C PRO A 148 9.29 -1.20 -8.17
N ASP A 149 9.73 0.05 -8.21
CA ASP A 149 10.35 0.63 -9.40
C ASP A 149 11.70 -0.04 -9.70
N ALA A 150 12.48 -0.39 -8.67
CA ALA A 150 13.75 -1.11 -8.83
C ALA A 150 13.61 -2.47 -9.53
N GLU A 151 12.51 -3.19 -9.29
CA GLU A 151 12.24 -4.47 -9.97
C GLU A 151 11.85 -4.24 -11.44
N LYS A 152 11.06 -3.19 -11.71
CA LYS A 152 10.73 -2.81 -13.09
C LYS A 152 11.98 -2.43 -13.89
N GLU A 153 12.90 -1.70 -13.25
CA GLU A 153 14.14 -1.21 -13.84
C GLU A 153 15.20 -2.30 -14.02
N GLY A 154 15.51 -3.08 -12.97
CA GLY A 154 16.52 -4.14 -13.04
C GLY A 154 16.18 -5.22 -14.07
N LEU A 155 14.90 -5.49 -14.28
CA LEU A 155 14.43 -6.38 -15.35
C LEU A 155 14.52 -5.73 -16.74
N ALA A 156 14.29 -4.41 -16.85
CA ALA A 156 14.46 -3.67 -18.09
C ALA A 156 15.94 -3.53 -18.50
N GLU A 157 16.85 -3.46 -17.53
CA GLU A 157 18.29 -3.44 -17.75
C GLU A 157 18.84 -4.83 -18.11
N ALA A 158 18.41 -5.89 -17.42
CA ALA A 158 18.74 -7.27 -17.78
C ALA A 158 18.24 -7.64 -19.20
N ALA A 159 17.08 -7.10 -19.58
CA ALA A 159 16.53 -7.17 -20.92
C ALA A 159 17.36 -6.42 -21.97
N ALA A 160 17.88 -5.24 -21.64
CA ALA A 160 18.74 -4.45 -22.52
C ALA A 160 20.14 -5.07 -22.70
N GLY A 161 20.64 -5.76 -21.66
CA GLY A 161 21.90 -6.50 -21.71
C GLY A 161 21.84 -7.83 -22.47
N ALA A 162 20.65 -8.38 -22.71
CA ALA A 162 20.44 -9.67 -23.38
C ALA A 162 20.08 -9.55 -24.89
N ALA A 163 20.55 -8.50 -25.58
CA ALA A 163 20.46 -8.46 -27.04
C ALA A 163 21.30 -9.59 -27.67
N PRO A 164 20.81 -10.30 -28.72
CA PRO A 164 21.47 -11.47 -29.25
C PRO A 164 22.75 -11.06 -30.00
N GLY A 165 23.89 -11.21 -29.34
CA GLY A 165 25.20 -11.27 -29.98
C GLY A 165 25.30 -12.56 -30.79
N ASP A 166 25.19 -12.40 -32.10
CA ASP A 166 25.78 -13.25 -33.14
C ASP A 166 25.87 -14.75 -32.82
N ALA A 167 24.83 -15.50 -33.18
CA ALA A 167 24.92 -16.95 -33.37
C ALA A 167 25.76 -17.24 -34.62
N GLY A 168 27.06 -17.01 -34.51
CA GLY A 168 28.07 -17.47 -35.45
C GLY A 168 28.29 -18.98 -35.27
N ALA A 169 27.87 -19.71 -36.30
CA ALA A 169 28.01 -21.14 -36.53
C ALA A 169 29.22 -21.84 -35.89
N ALA A 170 28.95 -22.94 -35.17
CA ALA A 170 29.87 -24.07 -35.05
C ALA A 170 29.10 -25.37 -34.77
N SER A 171 28.37 -25.87 -35.77
CA SER A 171 28.03 -27.29 -35.86
C SER A 171 29.26 -28.05 -36.35
N GLY A 172 30.06 -28.59 -35.43
CA GLY A 172 31.12 -29.55 -35.73
C GLY A 172 30.76 -30.92 -35.15
N ALA A 173 30.16 -31.79 -35.97
CA ALA A 173 30.13 -33.22 -35.67
C ALA A 173 31.49 -33.84 -36.08
N PRO A 174 31.97 -34.89 -35.38
CA PRO A 174 33.31 -35.42 -35.55
C PRO A 174 33.34 -36.47 -36.67
N ALA A 175 34.35 -36.43 -37.54
CA ALA A 175 34.71 -37.55 -38.41
C ALA A 175 36.24 -37.63 -38.57
N ALA A 176 36.69 -38.88 -38.60
CA ALA A 176 38.06 -39.39 -38.55
C ALA A 176 39.08 -38.80 -39.56
N GLN A 177 40.35 -38.93 -39.19
CA GLN A 177 41.53 -38.86 -40.05
C GLN A 177 42.19 -40.26 -40.11
N PRO A 178 43.23 -40.50 -40.95
CA PRO A 178 43.52 -39.99 -42.30
C PRO A 178 43.97 -41.12 -43.27
N GLY A 179 44.14 -40.81 -44.56
CA GLY A 179 44.76 -41.76 -45.50
C GLY A 179 44.97 -41.22 -46.92
N ASP A 180 46.18 -40.71 -47.13
CA ASP A 180 47.03 -40.75 -48.34
C ASP A 180 46.69 -40.08 -49.69
N ALA A 181 47.75 -39.42 -50.15
CA ALA A 181 48.30 -39.36 -51.51
C ALA A 181 47.86 -38.24 -52.49
N ALA A 182 48.82 -37.32 -52.65
CA ALA A 182 49.52 -36.98 -53.89
C ALA A 182 48.92 -35.99 -54.90
N GLY A 183 49.81 -35.08 -55.36
CA GLY A 183 49.80 -34.47 -56.70
C GLY A 183 49.40 -32.99 -56.74
N THR A 184 50.35 -32.06 -56.58
CA THR A 184 51.04 -31.29 -57.65
C THR A 184 50.25 -30.19 -58.37
N THR A 185 50.81 -28.97 -58.23
CA THR A 185 51.07 -27.91 -59.25
C THR A 185 49.98 -26.93 -59.72
N GLY A 186 50.38 -25.64 -59.76
CA GLY A 186 49.89 -24.55 -60.64
C GLY A 186 49.05 -23.49 -59.91
N ALA A 187 49.55 -22.33 -59.49
CA ALA A 187 50.07 -21.15 -60.21
C ALA A 187 49.00 -20.22 -60.84
N GLY A 188 49.02 -18.95 -60.41
CA GLY A 188 48.36 -17.76 -61.03
C GLY A 188 46.97 -17.46 -60.48
N GLY A 189 46.54 -16.24 -60.15
CA GLY A 189 47.08 -14.89 -60.29
C GLY A 189 45.90 -13.89 -60.32
N THR A 190 46.08 -12.70 -59.72
CA THR A 190 45.39 -11.40 -59.96
C THR A 190 43.87 -11.30 -59.70
N ALA A 191 43.37 -10.49 -58.75
CA ALA A 191 43.27 -9.00 -58.70
C ALA A 191 42.10 -8.40 -59.52
N GLY A 192 41.35 -7.47 -58.89
CA GLY A 192 40.39 -6.55 -59.52
C GLY A 192 38.97 -6.63 -58.93
N ALA A 193 38.59 -5.70 -58.05
CA ALA A 193 37.85 -4.46 -58.37
C ALA A 193 36.33 -4.71 -58.49
N ASP A 194 35.54 -4.32 -57.50
CA ASP A 194 34.93 -2.98 -57.36
C ASP A 194 33.79 -2.75 -58.38
N ALA A 195 32.55 -2.86 -57.91
CA ALA A 195 31.38 -2.26 -58.55
C ALA A 195 30.18 -2.29 -57.59
N ALA A 196 30.01 -1.17 -56.89
CA ALA A 196 28.78 -0.79 -56.23
C ALA A 196 27.64 -0.65 -57.26
N GLN A 197 26.46 -1.18 -56.93
CA GLN A 197 25.22 -0.80 -57.62
C GLN A 197 24.13 -0.51 -56.58
N LYS A 198 23.65 0.74 -56.65
CA LYS A 198 22.60 1.41 -55.87
C LYS A 198 21.29 1.39 -56.72
N PRO A 199 20.16 1.99 -56.31
CA PRO A 199 19.04 1.39 -55.58
C PRO A 199 17.67 1.59 -56.29
N GLU A 200 16.69 0.72 -56.05
CA GLU A 200 15.25 0.96 -56.27
C GLU A 200 14.50 0.00 -55.32
N ASP A 201 13.36 0.24 -54.68
CA ASP A 201 12.46 1.38 -54.52
C ASP A 201 11.64 1.13 -53.23
N ARG A 202 11.02 2.17 -52.65
CA ARG A 202 10.31 2.17 -51.33
C ARG A 202 8.91 1.49 -51.42
N PRO A 203 7.99 1.49 -50.41
CA PRO A 203 8.02 1.94 -49.00
C PRO A 203 7.38 0.95 -47.99
N GLY A 204 7.66 1.10 -46.70
CA GLY A 204 6.98 0.31 -45.66
C GLY A 204 7.27 0.81 -44.26
N THR A 205 6.42 1.73 -43.79
CA THR A 205 5.96 1.89 -42.41
C THR A 205 6.86 1.38 -41.29
N ALA A 206 7.29 2.31 -40.44
CA ALA A 206 7.45 2.09 -39.00
C ALA A 206 8.01 0.72 -38.63
N ARG A 207 9.35 0.61 -38.51
CA ARG A 207 9.95 -0.39 -37.63
C ARG A 207 9.48 -0.05 -36.23
N ALA A 208 8.30 -0.57 -35.92
CA ALA A 208 7.64 -0.51 -34.65
C ALA A 208 8.67 -0.88 -33.58
N ALA A 209 8.67 -0.08 -32.52
CA ALA A 209 9.35 -0.31 -31.26
C ALA A 209 9.67 -1.79 -31.05
N ALA A 210 10.91 -2.19 -31.37
CA ALA A 210 11.42 -3.49 -31.01
C ALA A 210 11.42 -3.52 -29.48
N GLY A 211 10.54 -4.35 -28.94
CA GLY A 211 10.09 -4.29 -27.56
C GLY A 211 11.25 -4.36 -26.57
N ALA A 212 11.49 -3.24 -25.89
CA ALA A 212 12.17 -3.25 -24.61
C ALA A 212 11.46 -4.28 -23.72
N VAL A 213 12.21 -5.26 -23.21
CA VAL A 213 11.66 -6.32 -22.37
C VAL A 213 11.41 -5.75 -20.97
N GLN A 214 10.46 -4.82 -20.89
CA GLN A 214 9.89 -4.33 -19.64
C GLN A 214 8.96 -5.42 -19.07
N LEU A 215 8.80 -5.44 -17.74
CA LEU A 215 7.72 -6.18 -17.08
C LEU A 215 6.42 -5.54 -17.54
N THR A 216 5.81 -6.15 -18.55
CA THR A 216 4.62 -5.65 -19.22
C THR A 216 3.40 -6.44 -18.72
N PRO A 217 2.21 -5.82 -18.69
CA PRO A 217 0.97 -6.51 -18.36
C PRO A 217 0.81 -7.86 -19.10
N GLU A 218 1.24 -7.93 -20.35
CA GLU A 218 1.16 -9.10 -21.22
C GLU A 218 2.08 -10.25 -20.75
N LYS A 219 3.27 -9.93 -20.22
CA LYS A 219 4.20 -10.95 -19.69
C LYS A 219 3.76 -11.47 -18.33
N LEU A 220 3.28 -10.59 -17.45
CA LEU A 220 2.67 -11.01 -16.18
C LEU A 220 1.49 -11.95 -16.45
N LYS A 221 0.66 -11.61 -17.45
CA LYS A 221 -0.42 -12.48 -17.91
C LYS A 221 0.09 -13.85 -18.36
N ALA A 222 1.12 -13.90 -19.22
CA ALA A 222 1.67 -15.16 -19.71
C ALA A 222 2.28 -16.03 -18.58
N ALA A 223 3.00 -15.42 -17.63
CA ALA A 223 3.59 -16.13 -16.50
C ALA A 223 2.52 -16.73 -15.57
N TRP A 224 1.43 -16.00 -15.34
CA TRP A 224 0.37 -16.41 -14.42
C TRP A 224 -0.69 -17.31 -15.04
N GLU A 225 -0.90 -17.25 -16.35
CA GLU A 225 -1.77 -18.20 -17.06
C GLU A 225 -1.02 -19.49 -17.45
N GLY A 226 0.31 -19.51 -17.28
CA GLY A 226 1.19 -20.63 -17.57
C GLY A 226 1.41 -21.60 -16.39
N PRO A 227 2.55 -22.34 -16.39
CA PRO A 227 2.81 -23.43 -15.44
C PRO A 227 2.82 -23.03 -13.96
N GLN A 228 3.13 -21.78 -13.63
CA GLN A 228 3.23 -21.29 -12.25
C GLN A 228 1.88 -20.92 -11.62
N ARG A 229 0.79 -20.95 -12.40
CA ARG A 229 -0.56 -20.55 -11.97
C ARG A 229 -1.01 -21.18 -10.65
N GLU A 230 -0.76 -22.49 -10.49
CA GLU A 230 -1.21 -23.22 -9.31
C GLU A 230 -0.46 -22.78 -8.05
N GLN A 231 0.84 -22.52 -8.16
CA GLN A 231 1.64 -22.01 -7.05
C GLN A 231 1.17 -20.62 -6.62
N ILE A 232 0.98 -19.71 -7.58
CA ILE A 232 0.51 -18.35 -7.31
C ILE A 232 -0.87 -18.37 -6.66
N ASN A 233 -1.78 -19.21 -7.17
CA ASN A 233 -3.11 -19.36 -6.58
C ASN A 233 -3.04 -19.86 -5.13
N ARG A 234 -2.15 -20.80 -4.80
CA ARG A 234 -1.96 -21.24 -3.41
C ARG A 234 -1.50 -20.11 -2.49
N ILE A 235 -0.52 -19.32 -2.92
CA ILE A 235 -0.02 -18.16 -2.16
C ILE A 235 -1.15 -17.15 -1.94
N VAL A 236 -1.87 -16.78 -3.01
CA VAL A 236 -3.01 -15.85 -2.94
C VAL A 236 -4.08 -16.32 -1.95
N GLN A 237 -4.41 -17.61 -1.93
CA GLN A 237 -5.38 -18.15 -0.98
C GLN A 237 -4.87 -18.13 0.46
N ALA A 238 -3.59 -18.46 0.68
CA ALA A 238 -2.99 -18.42 2.01
C ALA A 238 -2.96 -16.98 2.57
N ILE A 239 -2.60 -16.00 1.74
CA ILE A 239 -2.63 -14.58 2.11
C ILE A 239 -4.05 -14.14 2.47
N LYS A 240 -5.05 -14.46 1.63
CA LYS A 240 -6.45 -14.10 1.91
C LYS A 240 -6.98 -14.68 3.22
N ALA A 241 -6.57 -15.90 3.56
CA ALA A 241 -6.96 -16.54 4.81
C ALA A 241 -6.31 -15.88 6.03
N ALA A 242 -5.06 -15.42 5.89
CA ALA A 242 -4.32 -14.77 6.98
C ALA A 242 -4.70 -13.29 7.16
N LEU A 243 -5.01 -12.58 6.08
CA LEU A 243 -5.17 -11.12 6.08
C LEU A 243 -6.14 -10.56 7.12
N PRO A 244 -7.31 -11.18 7.41
CA PRO A 244 -8.27 -10.63 8.38
C PRO A 244 -7.73 -10.50 9.80
N THR A 245 -6.78 -11.36 10.20
CA THR A 245 -6.24 -11.41 11.57
C THR A 245 -4.75 -11.12 11.63
N ALA A 246 -4.06 -11.10 10.48
CA ALA A 246 -2.63 -10.84 10.42
C ALA A 246 -2.30 -9.42 10.87
N THR A 247 -1.28 -9.29 11.71
CA THR A 247 -0.65 -8.02 12.05
C THR A 247 0.44 -7.74 11.01
N ILE A 248 0.49 -6.50 10.51
CA ILE A 248 1.56 -6.05 9.62
C ILE A 248 2.52 -5.23 10.47
N GLU A 249 3.77 -5.64 10.49
CA GLU A 249 4.82 -4.94 11.21
C GLU A 249 5.44 -3.89 10.28
N GLU A 250 5.30 -2.61 10.63
CA GLU A 250 5.84 -1.48 9.86
C GLU A 250 7.09 -0.92 10.54
N THR A 251 8.18 -0.76 9.77
CA THR A 251 9.45 -0.18 10.22
C THR A 251 9.96 0.81 9.17
N GLY A 252 9.70 2.11 9.40
CA GLY A 252 10.09 3.17 8.47
C GLY A 252 9.40 3.00 7.11
N ASP A 253 10.21 2.81 6.06
CA ASP A 253 9.75 2.60 4.67
C ASP A 253 9.66 1.13 4.27
N SER A 254 9.67 0.21 5.23
CA SER A 254 9.52 -1.24 5.01
C SER A 254 8.43 -1.81 5.91
N ALA A 255 7.75 -2.85 5.44
CA ALA A 255 6.80 -3.59 6.26
C ALA A 255 6.81 -5.08 5.93
N SER A 256 6.34 -5.91 6.85
CA SER A 256 6.24 -7.35 6.63
C SER A 256 5.00 -7.95 7.26
N MET A 257 4.45 -8.98 6.62
CA MET A 257 3.29 -9.73 7.11
C MET A 257 3.48 -11.22 6.85
N ALA A 258 3.47 -12.03 7.91
CA ALA A 258 3.46 -13.48 7.78
C ALA A 258 2.08 -13.96 7.29
N TYR A 259 2.05 -14.94 6.39
CA TYR A 259 0.82 -15.61 5.96
C TYR A 259 0.89 -17.13 6.18
N GLY A 260 0.56 -17.55 7.40
CA GLY A 260 0.57 -18.96 7.80
C GLY A 260 1.96 -19.60 7.65
N ALA A 261 2.00 -20.90 7.36
CA ALA A 261 3.23 -21.62 7.04
C ALA A 261 3.80 -21.29 5.64
N GLY A 262 3.14 -20.40 4.89
CA GLY A 262 3.35 -20.18 3.47
C GLY A 262 4.43 -19.18 3.11
N GLY A 263 4.86 -18.32 4.03
CA GLY A 263 5.88 -17.30 3.75
C GLY A 263 5.60 -15.97 4.45
N THR A 264 6.29 -14.93 3.99
CA THR A 264 6.16 -13.55 4.49
C THR A 264 6.04 -12.61 3.31
N VAL A 265 4.96 -11.82 3.26
CA VAL A 265 4.85 -10.73 2.30
C VAL A 265 5.70 -9.57 2.79
N ALA A 266 6.61 -9.09 1.95
CA ALA A 266 7.43 -7.93 2.21
C ALA A 266 6.95 -6.73 1.40
N PHE A 267 6.96 -5.55 2.03
CA PHE A 267 6.55 -4.30 1.43
C PHE A 267 7.66 -3.27 1.49
N THR A 268 7.66 -2.37 0.52
CA THR A 268 8.52 -1.17 0.52
C THR A 268 7.71 0.06 0.16
N ARG A 269 7.96 1.19 0.81
CA ARG A 269 7.30 2.46 0.52
C ARG A 269 8.15 3.27 -0.46
N GLU A 270 7.59 3.53 -1.62
CA GLU A 270 8.21 4.33 -2.68
C GLU A 270 7.29 5.52 -3.00
N HIS A 271 7.82 6.74 -3.02
CA HIS A 271 7.04 7.94 -3.37
C HIS A 271 5.74 8.12 -2.54
N GLY A 272 5.76 7.69 -1.27
CA GLY A 272 4.59 7.76 -0.38
C GLY A 272 3.52 6.68 -0.61
N VAL A 273 3.78 5.69 -1.48
CA VAL A 273 2.89 4.56 -1.71
C VAL A 273 3.56 3.22 -1.44
N TRP A 274 2.84 2.28 -0.87
CA TRP A 274 3.33 0.94 -0.58
C TRP A 274 3.31 0.04 -1.81
N LYS A 275 4.44 -0.61 -2.05
CA LYS A 275 4.70 -1.62 -3.08
C LYS A 275 4.93 -2.98 -2.43
N ILE A 276 4.69 -4.05 -3.18
CA ILE A 276 4.91 -5.43 -2.75
C ILE A 276 6.23 -5.90 -3.33
N LYS A 277 7.21 -6.11 -2.46
CA LYS A 277 8.57 -6.51 -2.82
C LYS A 277 8.70 -8.02 -3.01
N ASP A 278 8.07 -8.80 -2.12
CA ASP A 278 8.19 -10.26 -2.18
C ASP A 278 7.03 -10.97 -1.47
N PHE A 279 6.87 -12.28 -1.72
CA PHE A 279 5.87 -13.18 -1.13
C PHE A 279 6.51 -14.41 -0.48
#